data_AF-A0A640KX32-F1
#
_entry.id   AF-A0A640KX32-F1
#
_cell.length_a   1.000
_cell.length_b   1.000
_cell.length_c   1.000
_cell.angle_alpha   90.00
_cell.angle_beta   90.00
_cell.angle_gamma   90.00
#
_symmetry.space_group_name_H-M   'P 1'
#
loop_
_entity.id
_entity.type
_entity.pdbx_description
1 polymer ?
#
loop_
_entity_poly.entity_id
_entity_poly.type
_entity_poly.pdbx_seq_one_letter_code
_entity_poly.pdbx_strand_id
1 'polypeptide(L)'
;MKNRIVNYLVSEKGFTNLVLEEGWDRALELDQYVLTGEGNPSQHLSPVFKTKEMLDLLDWIRQYNANPKHKSKVRIIGMDIQSVNENVYNNIIEYVKRTNSKLVPRIEEKIKGLIPVTKDMNTFESLTKEEKEKYISDAKQISAVLEENKSYLNGKSKEFAWIKQNARIIEQFTTMLTSPPDKPSDLFLKHDIAMYENAKWTEEHLGKTIVWGHNGHVSKTNMLPFVYPKVAGQYLAEYYGKQYVSIGTSVYE
;
A
#
# COMPACT_ATOMS: atom_id res chain seq x y z
N MET A 1 3.70 23.25 -1.77
CA MET A 1 4.78 23.04 -2.78
C MET A 1 4.71 21.67 -3.44
N LYS A 2 4.72 20.56 -2.69
CA LYS A 2 4.71 19.19 -3.26
C LYS A 2 3.55 18.95 -4.27
N ASN A 3 2.35 19.53 -4.07
CA ASN A 3 1.24 19.45 -5.05
C ASN A 3 1.65 19.95 -6.45
N ARG A 4 2.42 21.05 -6.52
CA ARG A 4 2.90 21.62 -7.79
C ARG A 4 3.91 20.71 -8.48
N ILE A 5 4.75 20.02 -7.70
CA ILE A 5 5.71 19.04 -8.21
C ILE A 5 4.96 17.84 -8.80
N VAL A 6 3.94 17.32 -8.10
CA VAL A 6 3.09 16.24 -8.63
C VAL A 6 2.42 16.66 -9.93
N ASN A 7 1.80 17.85 -9.97
CA ASN A 7 1.17 18.38 -11.18
C ASN A 7 2.14 18.41 -12.37
N TYR A 8 3.35 18.93 -12.16
CA TYR A 8 4.39 18.96 -13.20
C TYR A 8 4.84 17.56 -13.62
N LEU A 9 5.12 16.66 -12.68
CA LEU A 9 5.58 15.31 -13.01
C LEU A 9 4.53 14.50 -13.77
N VAL A 10 3.25 14.66 -13.42
CA VAL A 10 2.14 14.04 -14.13
C VAL A 10 1.99 14.64 -15.53
N SER A 11 1.90 15.97 -15.63
CA SER A 11 1.56 16.64 -16.89
C SER A 11 2.70 16.66 -17.91
N GLU A 12 3.95 16.76 -17.42
CA GLU A 12 5.13 17.02 -18.27
C GLU A 12 6.12 15.86 -18.33
N LYS A 13 6.11 14.94 -17.35
CA LYS A 13 7.09 13.84 -17.25
C LYS A 13 6.47 12.44 -17.38
N GLY A 14 5.14 12.37 -17.53
CA GLY A 14 4.40 11.13 -17.77
C GLY A 14 4.36 10.20 -16.57
N PHE A 15 4.39 10.73 -15.35
CA PHE A 15 4.12 9.95 -14.15
C PHE A 15 2.62 9.67 -14.02
N THR A 16 2.26 8.44 -13.69
CA THR A 16 0.85 7.97 -13.70
C THR A 16 0.43 7.32 -12.39
N ASN A 17 1.32 7.24 -11.41
CA ASN A 17 1.01 6.68 -10.09
C ASN A 17 1.55 7.60 -9.01
N LEU A 18 0.73 7.87 -7.99
CA LEU A 18 1.10 8.56 -6.77
C LEU A 18 0.97 7.58 -5.60
N VAL A 19 2.11 7.11 -5.11
CA VAL A 19 2.21 6.32 -3.89
C VAL A 19 2.28 7.29 -2.72
N LEU A 20 1.31 7.23 -1.81
CA LEU A 20 1.28 7.99 -0.57
C LEU A 20 1.83 7.13 0.57
N GLU A 21 2.54 7.77 1.50
CA GLU A 21 2.76 7.27 2.87
C GLU A 21 1.42 7.23 3.62
N GLU A 22 0.51 6.37 3.17
CA GLU A 22 -0.83 6.16 3.68
C GLU A 22 -1.12 4.66 3.60
N GLY A 23 -2.05 4.17 4.44
CA GLY A 23 -2.47 2.77 4.44
C GLY A 23 -2.92 2.33 3.05
N TRP A 24 -2.41 1.19 2.57
CA TRP A 24 -2.84 0.58 1.31
C TRP A 24 -4.36 0.46 1.22
N ASP A 25 -4.96 -0.02 2.31
CA ASP A 25 -6.39 -0.22 2.47
C ASP A 25 -7.20 1.08 2.37
N ARG A 26 -6.75 2.17 2.99
CA ARG A 26 -7.35 3.50 2.92
C ARG A 26 -7.22 4.10 1.53
N ALA A 27 -6.06 3.90 0.89
CA ALA A 27 -5.80 4.43 -0.43
C ALA A 27 -6.62 3.78 -1.54
N LEU A 28 -7.18 2.57 -1.34
CA LEU A 28 -8.16 1.99 -2.26
C LEU A 28 -9.38 2.90 -2.44
N GLU A 29 -9.87 3.49 -1.35
CA GLU A 29 -11.01 4.43 -1.37
C GLU A 29 -10.62 5.77 -2.01
N LEU A 30 -9.37 6.22 -1.80
CA LEU A 30 -8.84 7.42 -2.43
C LEU A 30 -8.66 7.23 -3.95
N ASP A 31 -8.22 6.04 -4.39
CA ASP A 31 -8.11 5.70 -5.81
C ASP A 31 -9.50 5.66 -6.46
N GLN A 32 -10.49 5.05 -5.79
CA GLN A 32 -11.87 5.06 -6.25
C GLN A 32 -12.40 6.49 -6.40
N TYR A 33 -12.14 7.36 -5.42
CA TYR A 33 -12.51 8.78 -5.51
C TYR A 33 -11.89 9.49 -6.71
N VAL A 34 -10.59 9.33 -6.97
CA VAL A 34 -9.97 10.02 -8.12
C VAL A 34 -10.35 9.41 -9.47
N LEU A 35 -10.82 8.16 -9.51
CA LEU A 35 -11.24 7.49 -10.74
C LEU A 35 -12.69 7.79 -11.10
N THR A 36 -13.57 7.85 -10.09
CA THR A 36 -15.03 7.90 -10.28
C THR A 36 -15.66 9.21 -9.79
N GLY A 37 -15.01 9.89 -8.84
CA GLY A 37 -15.58 11.02 -8.11
C GLY A 37 -16.51 10.63 -6.97
N GLU A 38 -16.71 9.34 -6.71
CA GLU A 38 -17.55 8.83 -5.62
C GLU A 38 -16.75 8.67 -4.32
N GLY A 39 -17.44 8.74 -3.18
CA GLY A 39 -16.83 8.62 -1.85
C GLY A 39 -16.40 9.95 -1.24
N ASN A 40 -15.91 9.90 0.00
CA ASN A 40 -15.46 11.06 0.75
C ASN A 40 -14.00 10.88 1.21
N PRO A 41 -13.00 11.50 0.54
CA PRO A 41 -11.59 11.25 0.83
C PRO A 41 -11.18 11.63 2.27
N SER A 42 -11.87 12.59 2.90
CA SER A 42 -11.57 13.00 4.29
C SER A 42 -11.87 11.93 5.34
N GLN A 43 -12.71 10.95 5.01
CA GLN A 43 -13.02 9.82 5.90
C GLN A 43 -11.88 8.81 5.95
N HIS A 44 -11.13 8.67 4.86
CA HIS A 44 -10.14 7.62 4.68
C HIS A 44 -8.69 8.10 4.85
N LEU A 45 -8.42 9.40 4.76
CA LEU A 45 -7.11 9.95 5.10
C LEU A 45 -6.78 9.72 6.58
N SER A 46 -5.53 9.37 6.86
CA SER A 46 -4.97 9.35 8.21
C SER A 46 -5.16 10.72 8.88
N PRO A 47 -5.38 10.79 10.21
CA PRO A 47 -5.69 12.06 10.89
C PRO A 47 -4.75 13.22 10.57
N VAL A 48 -3.44 12.96 10.47
CA VAL A 48 -2.41 13.96 10.12
C VAL A 48 -2.54 14.49 8.69
N PHE A 49 -3.13 13.72 7.78
CA PHE A 49 -3.36 14.09 6.38
C PHE A 49 -4.77 14.60 6.10
N LYS A 50 -5.65 14.71 7.10
CA LYS A 50 -6.98 15.33 6.97
C LYS A 50 -6.88 16.85 6.87
N THR A 51 -6.21 17.34 5.84
CA THR A 51 -5.97 18.77 5.60
C THR A 51 -6.56 19.21 4.27
N LYS A 52 -6.75 20.52 4.13
CA LYS A 52 -7.24 21.12 2.90
C LYS A 52 -6.30 20.83 1.72
N GLU A 53 -4.99 20.89 1.93
CA GLU A 53 -3.98 20.70 0.89
C GLU A 53 -3.98 19.29 0.30
N MET A 54 -4.26 18.28 1.13
CA MET A 54 -4.40 16.89 0.68
C MET A 54 -5.70 16.69 -0.09
N LEU A 55 -6.81 17.29 0.36
CA LEU A 55 -8.08 17.26 -0.36
C LEU A 55 -7.97 17.99 -1.70
N ASP A 56 -7.31 19.15 -1.76
CA ASP A 56 -7.04 19.90 -2.98
C ASP A 56 -6.17 19.09 -3.96
N LEU A 57 -5.19 18.33 -3.46
CA LEU A 57 -4.39 17.42 -4.29
C LEU A 57 -5.25 16.32 -4.90
N LEU A 58 -6.04 15.62 -4.09
CA LEU A 58 -6.91 14.54 -4.56
C LEU A 58 -7.97 15.05 -5.52
N ASP A 59 -8.56 16.22 -5.27
CA ASP A 59 -9.52 16.84 -6.17
C ASP A 59 -8.89 17.24 -7.50
N TRP A 60 -7.67 17.80 -7.49
CA TRP A 60 -6.94 18.06 -8.72
C TRP A 60 -6.70 16.78 -9.54
N ILE A 61 -6.33 15.67 -8.88
CA ILE A 61 -6.13 14.37 -9.55
C ILE A 61 -7.45 13.85 -10.13
N ARG A 62 -8.55 13.95 -9.38
CA ARG A 62 -9.90 13.60 -9.87
C ARG A 62 -10.26 14.39 -11.12
N GLN A 63 -10.05 15.71 -11.11
CA GLN A 63 -10.30 16.57 -12.27
C GLN A 63 -9.41 16.22 -13.47
N TYR A 64 -8.11 15.94 -13.23
CA TYR A 64 -7.20 15.46 -14.26
C TYR A 64 -7.71 14.14 -14.87
N ASN A 65 -8.10 13.17 -14.06
CA ASN A 65 -8.59 11.88 -14.53
C ASN A 65 -9.90 11.96 -15.31
N ALA A 66 -10.77 12.93 -15.00
CA ALA A 66 -12.05 13.14 -15.68
C ALA A 66 -11.92 13.85 -17.03
N ASN A 67 -10.80 14.55 -17.28
CA ASN A 67 -10.61 15.30 -18.51
C ASN A 67 -10.30 14.37 -19.70
N PRO A 68 -11.16 14.31 -20.74
CA PRO A 68 -10.99 13.38 -21.88
C PRO A 68 -9.77 13.72 -22.77
N LYS A 69 -9.15 14.89 -22.58
CA LYS A 69 -7.92 15.27 -23.27
C LYS A 69 -6.71 14.46 -22.77
N HIS A 70 -6.73 14.00 -21.52
CA HIS A 70 -5.65 13.20 -20.96
C HIS A 70 -5.84 11.71 -21.32
N LYS A 71 -4.79 11.10 -21.88
CA LYS A 71 -4.83 9.71 -22.37
C LYS A 71 -4.44 8.67 -21.31
N SER A 72 -3.92 9.13 -20.18
CA SER A 72 -3.65 8.31 -19.01
C SER A 72 -4.34 8.89 -17.80
N LYS A 73 -4.71 8.01 -16.87
CA LYS A 73 -5.17 8.38 -15.54
C LYS A 73 -4.03 8.24 -14.54
N VAL A 74 -4.11 9.02 -13.47
CA VAL A 74 -3.26 8.91 -12.29
C VAL A 74 -3.94 8.00 -11.29
N ARG A 75 -3.19 7.03 -10.77
CA ARG A 75 -3.62 6.10 -9.70
C ARG A 75 -3.11 6.58 -8.34
N ILE A 76 -3.91 6.36 -7.29
CA ILE A 76 -3.49 6.54 -5.90
C ILE A 76 -3.21 5.16 -5.31
N ILE A 77 -2.05 5.02 -4.66
CA ILE A 77 -1.65 3.80 -3.97
C ILE A 77 -1.18 4.21 -2.57
N GLY A 78 -1.51 3.41 -1.55
CA GLY A 78 -0.95 3.55 -0.21
C GLY A 78 0.16 2.52 -0.04
N MET A 79 1.33 2.94 0.44
CA MET A 79 2.42 2.00 0.72
C MET A 79 2.44 1.51 2.17
N ASP A 80 1.76 2.19 3.08
CA ASP A 80 1.77 1.90 4.52
C ASP A 80 0.83 0.73 4.88
N ILE A 81 1.06 0.13 6.04
CA ILE A 81 0.44 -1.12 6.51
C ILE A 81 0.11 -1.04 8.01
N GLN A 82 -0.38 0.10 8.49
CA GLN A 82 -0.80 0.24 9.90
C GLN A 82 -2.16 -0.43 10.21
N SER A 83 -2.89 -0.85 9.18
CA SER A 83 -4.12 -1.64 9.26
C SER A 83 -4.30 -2.44 7.98
N VAL A 84 -5.20 -3.43 8.05
CA VAL A 84 -5.79 -4.07 6.88
C VAL A 84 -7.31 -4.07 7.06
N ASN A 85 -7.98 -3.08 6.47
CA ASN A 85 -9.43 -2.98 6.53
C ASN A 85 -10.14 -4.00 5.62
N GLU A 86 -11.44 -4.17 5.87
CA GLU A 86 -12.29 -5.18 5.22
C GLU A 86 -12.30 -5.09 3.68
N ASN A 87 -12.12 -3.89 3.11
CA ASN A 87 -12.08 -3.68 1.67
C ASN A 87 -10.96 -4.45 0.95
N VAL A 88 -9.78 -4.62 1.58
CA VAL A 88 -8.68 -5.45 1.06
C VAL A 88 -9.11 -6.93 0.96
N TYR A 89 -9.78 -7.42 2.00
CA TYR A 89 -10.28 -8.79 2.03
C TYR A 89 -11.42 -9.02 1.03
N ASN A 90 -12.32 -8.03 0.90
CA ASN A 90 -13.43 -8.06 -0.04
C ASN A 90 -12.95 -8.15 -1.48
N ASN A 91 -11.90 -7.40 -1.86
CA ASN A 91 -11.28 -7.53 -3.18
C ASN A 91 -10.85 -8.97 -3.50
N ILE A 92 -10.21 -9.65 -2.54
CA ILE A 92 -9.75 -11.04 -2.72
C ILE A 92 -10.95 -11.98 -2.85
N ILE A 93 -11.92 -11.92 -1.93
CA ILE A 93 -13.03 -12.87 -1.90
C ILE A 93 -13.97 -12.68 -3.09
N GLU A 94 -14.24 -11.44 -3.51
CA GLU A 94 -15.07 -11.14 -4.67
C GLU A 94 -14.42 -11.60 -5.97
N TYR A 95 -13.12 -11.37 -6.12
CA TYR A 95 -12.36 -11.86 -7.27
C TYR A 95 -12.40 -13.38 -7.38
N VAL A 96 -12.15 -14.09 -6.26
CA VAL A 96 -12.18 -15.55 -6.22
C VAL A 96 -13.60 -16.07 -6.46
N LYS A 97 -14.64 -15.45 -5.87
CA LYS A 97 -16.05 -15.78 -6.13
C LYS A 97 -16.40 -15.70 -7.61
N ARG A 98 -15.97 -14.62 -8.29
CA ARG A 98 -16.26 -14.39 -9.71
C ARG A 98 -15.47 -15.29 -10.65
N THR A 99 -14.21 -15.60 -10.32
CA THR A 99 -13.29 -16.29 -11.24
C THR A 99 -13.26 -17.80 -11.02
N ASN A 100 -13.30 -18.25 -9.77
CA ASN A 100 -13.37 -19.68 -9.42
C ASN A 100 -13.96 -19.87 -8.01
N SER A 101 -15.29 -19.85 -7.92
CA SER A 101 -16.05 -19.92 -6.66
C SER A 101 -15.78 -21.18 -5.83
N LYS A 102 -15.28 -22.27 -6.44
CA LYS A 102 -14.92 -23.50 -5.72
C LYS A 102 -13.76 -23.31 -4.73
N LEU A 103 -12.98 -22.24 -4.87
CA LEU A 103 -11.86 -21.93 -3.97
C LEU A 103 -12.27 -21.09 -2.76
N VAL A 104 -13.48 -20.50 -2.75
CA VAL A 104 -13.98 -19.65 -1.66
C VAL A 104 -13.88 -20.35 -0.30
N PRO A 105 -14.30 -21.62 -0.13
CA PRO A 105 -14.20 -22.28 1.17
C PRO A 105 -12.76 -22.45 1.70
N ARG A 106 -11.74 -22.37 0.84
CA ARG A 106 -10.33 -22.48 1.27
C ARG A 106 -9.79 -21.21 1.93
N ILE A 107 -10.44 -20.06 1.71
CA ILE A 107 -9.97 -18.75 2.19
C ILE A 107 -10.98 -18.02 3.08
N GLU A 108 -12.27 -18.32 2.97
CA GLU A 108 -13.35 -17.55 3.61
C GLU A 108 -13.22 -17.53 5.15
N GLU A 109 -13.04 -18.68 5.79
CA GLU A 109 -12.91 -18.74 7.26
C GLU A 109 -11.62 -18.08 7.76
N LYS A 110 -10.55 -18.12 6.96
CA LYS A 110 -9.29 -17.43 7.28
C LYS A 110 -9.47 -15.92 7.24
N ILE A 111 -10.10 -15.44 6.17
CA ILE A 111 -10.43 -14.02 5.99
C ILE A 111 -11.33 -13.53 7.13
N LYS A 112 -12.40 -14.27 7.46
CA LYS A 112 -13.28 -13.93 8.60
C LYS A 112 -12.52 -13.81 9.92
N GLY A 113 -11.57 -14.70 10.19
CA GLY A 113 -10.74 -14.62 11.39
C GLY A 113 -9.76 -13.44 11.39
N LEU A 114 -9.22 -13.07 10.22
CA LEU A 114 -8.23 -12.00 10.08
C LEU A 114 -8.82 -10.59 10.14
N ILE A 115 -10.02 -10.36 9.60
CA ILE A 115 -10.69 -9.05 9.59
C ILE A 115 -10.72 -8.36 10.97
N PRO A 116 -11.25 -8.99 12.04
CA PRO A 116 -11.40 -8.30 13.32
C PRO A 116 -10.08 -7.99 14.02
N VAL A 117 -9.01 -8.74 13.71
CA VAL A 117 -7.71 -8.60 14.36
C VAL A 117 -6.73 -7.70 13.62
N THR A 118 -6.98 -7.41 12.33
CA THR A 118 -6.08 -6.59 11.48
C THR A 118 -6.55 -5.14 11.27
N LYS A 119 -7.69 -4.76 11.87
CA LYS A 119 -8.25 -3.40 11.80
C LYS A 119 -7.32 -2.30 12.34
N ASP A 120 -6.40 -2.63 13.24
CA ASP A 120 -5.38 -1.73 13.78
C ASP A 120 -4.24 -2.55 14.42
N MET A 121 -3.06 -1.92 14.57
CA MET A 121 -1.88 -2.57 15.17
C MET A 121 -2.12 -3.01 16.61
N ASN A 122 -2.77 -2.18 17.44
CA ASN A 122 -2.97 -2.46 18.86
C ASN A 122 -3.74 -3.77 19.09
N THR A 123 -4.79 -3.99 18.29
CA THR A 123 -5.61 -5.21 18.35
C THR A 123 -4.74 -6.44 18.06
N PHE A 124 -3.98 -6.41 16.96
CA PHE A 124 -3.13 -7.54 16.59
C PHE A 124 -1.96 -7.75 17.58
N GLU A 125 -1.33 -6.66 18.05
CA GLU A 125 -0.23 -6.69 19.00
C GLU A 125 -0.65 -7.30 20.35
N SER A 126 -1.90 -7.10 20.77
CA SER A 126 -2.46 -7.63 22.01
C SER A 126 -2.69 -9.15 22.00
N LEU A 127 -2.64 -9.79 20.83
CA LEU A 127 -2.80 -11.23 20.71
C LEU A 127 -1.65 -12.00 21.35
N THR A 128 -1.93 -13.24 21.76
CA THR A 128 -0.91 -14.20 22.19
C THR A 128 0.03 -14.53 21.03
N LYS A 129 1.20 -15.07 21.35
CA LYS A 129 2.17 -15.49 20.35
C LYS A 129 1.59 -16.56 19.42
N GLU A 130 0.86 -17.52 19.98
CA GLU A 130 0.24 -18.63 19.27
C GLU A 130 -0.86 -18.14 18.31
N GLU A 131 -1.66 -17.16 18.71
CA GLU A 131 -2.65 -16.52 17.85
C GLU A 131 -1.99 -15.77 16.70
N LYS A 132 -0.92 -15.00 16.95
CA LYS A 132 -0.16 -14.31 15.90
C LYS A 132 0.42 -15.30 14.89
N GLU A 133 1.04 -16.39 15.37
CA GLU A 133 1.58 -17.45 14.50
C GLU A 133 0.49 -18.10 13.64
N LYS A 134 -0.70 -18.35 14.20
CA LYS A 134 -1.86 -18.81 13.45
C LYS A 134 -2.24 -17.83 12.34
N TYR A 135 -2.37 -16.54 12.65
CA TYR A 135 -2.80 -15.54 11.66
C TYR A 135 -1.76 -15.27 10.56
N ILE A 136 -0.46 -15.35 10.88
CA ILE A 136 0.59 -15.35 9.85
C ILE A 136 0.44 -16.55 8.92
N SER A 137 0.19 -17.73 9.48
CA SER A 137 -0.03 -18.95 8.70
C SER A 137 -1.28 -18.83 7.81
N ASP A 138 -2.37 -18.27 8.35
CA ASP A 138 -3.60 -18.01 7.60
C ASP A 138 -3.36 -17.03 6.43
N ALA A 139 -2.63 -15.94 6.66
CA ALA A 139 -2.26 -14.98 5.61
C ALA A 139 -1.44 -15.65 4.49
N LYS A 140 -0.41 -16.43 4.85
CA LYS A 140 0.41 -17.19 3.89
C LYS A 140 -0.40 -18.21 3.11
N GLN A 141 -1.35 -18.88 3.76
CA GLN A 141 -2.22 -19.85 3.10
C GLN A 141 -3.16 -19.18 2.09
N ILE A 142 -3.66 -17.97 2.36
CA ILE A 142 -4.44 -17.20 1.38
C ILE A 142 -3.59 -16.92 0.12
N SER A 143 -2.37 -16.40 0.30
CA SER A 143 -1.44 -16.17 -0.81
C SER A 143 -1.08 -17.45 -1.57
N ALA A 144 -0.85 -18.55 -0.85
CA ALA A 144 -0.57 -19.85 -1.45
C ALA A 144 -1.75 -20.36 -2.30
N VAL A 145 -2.99 -20.25 -1.81
CA VAL A 145 -4.19 -20.63 -2.59
C VAL A 145 -4.27 -19.82 -3.89
N LEU A 146 -3.99 -18.52 -3.85
CA LEU A 146 -3.98 -17.69 -5.06
C LEU A 146 -2.90 -18.14 -6.06
N GLU A 147 -1.69 -18.41 -5.59
CA GLU A 147 -0.58 -18.80 -6.48
C GLU A 147 -0.73 -20.23 -7.03
N GLU A 148 -1.12 -21.20 -6.21
CA GLU A 148 -1.36 -22.59 -6.63
C GLU A 148 -2.45 -22.67 -7.72
N ASN A 149 -3.45 -21.79 -7.64
CA ASN A 149 -4.59 -21.77 -8.55
C ASN A 149 -4.49 -20.68 -9.62
N LYS A 150 -3.29 -20.12 -9.83
CA LYS A 150 -3.04 -19.01 -10.75
C LYS A 150 -3.59 -19.25 -12.16
N SER A 151 -3.46 -20.47 -12.71
CA SER A 151 -4.01 -20.80 -14.03
C SER A 151 -5.55 -20.74 -14.07
N TYR A 152 -6.21 -21.12 -12.98
CA TYR A 152 -7.67 -21.12 -12.82
C TYR A 152 -8.22 -19.77 -12.35
N LEU A 153 -7.33 -18.82 -12.02
CA LEU A 153 -7.64 -17.48 -11.54
C LEU A 153 -7.17 -16.41 -12.53
N ASN A 154 -7.11 -16.73 -13.83
CA ASN A 154 -6.65 -15.79 -14.86
C ASN A 154 -5.33 -15.08 -14.50
N GLY A 155 -4.37 -15.85 -14.01
CA GLY A 155 -3.22 -15.32 -13.27
C GLY A 155 -2.18 -14.54 -14.06
N LYS A 156 -2.36 -14.39 -15.38
CA LYS A 156 -1.56 -13.49 -16.23
C LYS A 156 -2.18 -12.10 -16.34
N SER A 157 -3.40 -11.89 -15.80
CA SER A 157 -4.10 -10.63 -15.87
C SER A 157 -3.52 -9.58 -14.90
N LYS A 158 -3.65 -8.30 -15.27
CA LYS A 158 -3.33 -7.18 -14.38
C LYS A 158 -4.20 -7.18 -13.12
N GLU A 159 -5.44 -7.64 -13.24
CA GLU A 159 -6.35 -7.74 -12.10
C GLU A 159 -5.87 -8.79 -11.09
N PHE A 160 -5.42 -9.96 -11.54
CA PHE A 160 -4.82 -10.95 -10.63
C PHE A 160 -3.58 -10.40 -9.92
N ALA A 161 -2.77 -9.56 -10.58
CA ALA A 161 -1.62 -8.92 -9.95
C ALA A 161 -2.04 -8.01 -8.77
N TRP A 162 -3.15 -7.26 -8.91
CA TRP A 162 -3.74 -6.50 -7.80
C TRP A 162 -4.20 -7.40 -6.66
N ILE A 163 -4.89 -8.50 -6.96
CA ILE A 163 -5.40 -9.43 -5.94
C ILE A 163 -4.25 -10.10 -5.18
N LYS A 164 -3.20 -10.50 -5.88
CA LYS A 164 -1.98 -11.02 -5.25
C LYS A 164 -1.33 -9.99 -4.33
N GLN A 165 -1.31 -8.70 -4.73
CA GLN A 165 -0.78 -7.65 -3.87
C GLN A 165 -1.65 -7.39 -2.64
N ASN A 166 -2.99 -7.41 -2.77
CA ASN A 166 -3.88 -7.33 -1.60
C ASN A 166 -3.59 -8.46 -0.59
N ALA A 167 -3.33 -9.68 -1.05
CA ALA A 167 -2.92 -10.77 -0.17
C ALA A 167 -1.53 -10.54 0.46
N ARG A 168 -0.59 -9.97 -0.31
CA ARG A 168 0.73 -9.58 0.20
C ARG A 168 0.65 -8.56 1.33
N ILE A 169 -0.28 -7.60 1.28
CA ILE A 169 -0.50 -6.62 2.37
C ILE A 169 -0.86 -7.30 3.69
N ILE A 170 -1.72 -8.33 3.66
CA ILE A 170 -2.10 -9.12 4.84
C ILE A 170 -0.86 -9.80 5.45
N GLU A 171 -0.01 -10.40 4.60
CA GLU A 171 1.24 -11.02 5.06
C GLU A 171 2.22 -9.99 5.63
N GLN A 172 2.34 -8.81 5.00
CA GLN A 172 3.21 -7.73 5.49
C GLN A 172 2.75 -7.26 6.88
N PHE A 173 1.47 -6.94 7.05
CA PHE A 173 0.90 -6.51 8.33
C PHE A 173 1.13 -7.56 9.43
N THR A 174 0.71 -8.79 9.19
CA THR A 174 0.81 -9.87 10.18
C THR A 174 2.26 -10.20 10.55
N THR A 175 3.19 -10.16 9.60
CA THR A 175 4.63 -10.44 9.85
C THR A 175 5.35 -9.28 10.54
N MET A 176 4.92 -8.04 10.29
CA MET A 176 5.50 -6.85 10.92
C MET A 176 5.35 -6.90 12.44
N LEU A 177 4.17 -7.31 12.91
CA LEU A 177 3.77 -7.29 14.32
C LEU A 177 4.20 -8.53 15.13
N THR A 178 5.14 -9.32 14.61
CA THR A 178 5.72 -10.48 15.30
C THR A 178 7.19 -10.32 15.62
N SER A 179 7.68 -9.07 15.67
CA SER A 179 9.02 -8.78 16.17
C SER A 179 9.12 -9.21 17.64
N PRO A 180 10.16 -9.99 18.01
CA PRO A 180 10.27 -10.48 19.37
C PRO A 180 10.68 -9.33 20.31
N PRO A 181 10.33 -9.39 21.61
CA PRO A 181 10.58 -8.29 22.55
C PRO A 181 12.05 -7.88 22.68
N ASP A 182 12.99 -8.79 22.40
CA ASP A 182 14.43 -8.57 22.41
C ASP A 182 14.96 -7.87 21.15
N LYS A 183 14.12 -7.69 20.11
CA LYS A 183 14.45 -6.97 18.87
C LYS A 183 13.34 -5.99 18.46
N PRO A 184 13.07 -4.95 19.28
CA PRO A 184 11.98 -4.01 19.00
C PRO A 184 12.17 -3.25 17.68
N SER A 185 13.41 -3.04 17.23
CA SER A 185 13.71 -2.37 15.98
C SER A 185 13.35 -3.18 14.72
N ASP A 186 13.11 -4.49 14.84
CA ASP A 186 12.68 -5.33 13.71
C ASP A 186 11.30 -4.94 13.19
N LEU A 187 10.44 -4.33 14.03
CA LEU A 187 9.13 -3.83 13.60
C LEU A 187 9.31 -2.71 12.57
N PHE A 188 10.13 -1.70 12.90
CA PHE A 188 10.42 -0.57 12.03
C PHE A 188 11.19 -0.98 10.77
N LEU A 189 12.06 -1.99 10.88
CA LEU A 189 12.72 -2.57 9.71
C LEU A 189 11.70 -3.21 8.75
N LYS A 190 10.79 -4.04 9.26
CA LYS A 190 9.75 -4.69 8.45
C LYS A 190 8.76 -3.69 7.86
N HIS A 191 8.45 -2.63 8.60
CA HIS A 191 7.59 -1.55 8.17
C HIS A 191 8.12 -0.86 6.90
N ASP A 192 9.37 -0.37 6.92
CA ASP A 192 9.95 0.29 5.75
C ASP A 192 10.29 -0.68 4.61
N ILE A 193 10.53 -1.97 4.91
CA ILE A 193 10.60 -3.01 3.87
C ILE A 193 9.25 -3.13 3.15
N ALA A 194 8.13 -3.18 3.88
CA ALA A 194 6.81 -3.28 3.27
C ALA A 194 6.46 -2.03 2.44
N MET A 195 6.74 -0.83 2.96
CA MET A 195 6.54 0.41 2.19
C MET A 195 7.39 0.43 0.91
N TYR A 196 8.65 0.00 0.98
CA TYR A 196 9.50 -0.19 -0.19
C TYR A 196 8.89 -1.17 -1.19
N GLU A 197 8.46 -2.35 -0.74
CA GLU A 197 7.89 -3.38 -1.61
C GLU A 197 6.61 -2.89 -2.30
N ASN A 198 5.77 -2.12 -1.61
CA ASN A 198 4.52 -1.59 -2.15
C ASN A 198 4.77 -0.47 -3.18
N ALA A 199 5.74 0.42 -2.91
CA ALA A 199 6.20 1.40 -3.88
C ALA A 199 6.84 0.75 -5.12
N LYS A 200 7.67 -0.28 -4.91
CA LYS A 200 8.30 -1.05 -5.98
C LYS A 200 7.25 -1.78 -6.82
N TRP A 201 6.31 -2.48 -6.19
CA TRP A 201 5.23 -3.19 -6.87
C TRP A 201 4.46 -2.25 -7.80
N THR A 202 4.19 -1.04 -7.32
CA THR A 202 3.49 -0.01 -8.09
C THR A 202 4.25 0.38 -9.35
N GLU A 203 5.56 0.59 -9.26
CA GLU A 203 6.39 0.92 -10.42
C GLU A 203 6.45 -0.23 -11.43
N GLU A 204 6.73 -1.45 -10.96
CA GLU A 204 6.89 -2.63 -11.82
C GLU A 204 5.59 -3.03 -12.56
N HIS A 205 4.42 -2.77 -11.96
CA HIS A 205 3.12 -3.19 -12.52
C HIS A 205 2.35 -2.07 -13.20
N LEU A 206 2.51 -0.82 -12.76
CA LEU A 206 1.73 0.34 -13.20
C LEU A 206 2.58 1.44 -13.86
N GLY A 207 3.91 1.35 -13.83
CA GLY A 207 4.84 2.26 -14.48
C GLY A 207 5.26 3.46 -13.62
N LYS A 208 5.66 4.57 -14.26
CA LYS A 208 6.28 5.73 -13.60
C LYS A 208 5.53 6.22 -12.37
N THR A 209 6.21 6.18 -11.22
CA THR A 209 5.61 6.35 -9.90
C THR A 209 6.27 7.47 -9.09
N ILE A 210 5.45 8.30 -8.46
CA ILE A 210 5.86 9.31 -7.50
C ILE A 210 5.65 8.72 -6.10
N VAL A 211 6.72 8.60 -5.30
CA VAL A 211 6.61 8.24 -3.89
C VAL A 211 6.55 9.52 -3.05
N TRP A 212 5.40 9.76 -2.44
CA TRP A 212 5.13 10.90 -1.59
C TRP A 212 5.11 10.46 -0.13
N GLY A 213 6.14 10.83 0.60
CA GLY A 213 6.22 10.64 2.05
C GLY A 213 7.00 11.75 2.74
N HIS A 214 7.25 11.55 4.02
CA HIS A 214 8.20 12.28 4.84
C HIS A 214 9.63 12.08 4.30
N ASN A 215 10.50 13.09 4.48
CA ASN A 215 11.89 13.03 4.00
C ASN A 215 12.62 11.77 4.46
N GLY A 216 12.36 11.33 5.70
CA GLY A 216 13.01 10.16 6.29
C GLY A 216 12.69 8.83 5.61
N HIS A 217 11.52 8.68 4.98
CA HIS A 217 11.15 7.45 4.27
C HIS A 217 11.58 7.45 2.80
N VAL A 218 11.92 8.61 2.24
CA VAL A 218 12.34 8.74 0.82
C VAL A 218 13.83 9.04 0.66
N SER A 219 14.53 9.42 1.72
CA SER A 219 15.96 9.72 1.66
C SER A 219 16.80 8.49 1.28
N LYS A 220 17.86 8.71 0.49
CA LYS A 220 18.80 7.64 0.09
C LYS A 220 19.70 7.15 1.22
N THR A 221 19.68 7.86 2.35
CA THR A 221 20.40 7.54 3.58
C THR A 221 19.42 7.59 4.75
N ASN A 222 19.73 6.88 5.83
CA ASN A 222 18.84 6.83 6.99
C ASN A 222 18.91 8.13 7.80
N MET A 223 17.86 8.95 7.72
CA MET A 223 17.71 10.16 8.55
C MET A 223 17.01 9.87 9.88
N LEU A 224 16.51 8.64 10.08
CA LEU A 224 15.76 8.20 11.26
C LEU A 224 16.47 7.06 12.02
N PRO A 225 17.82 7.04 12.18
CA PRO A 225 18.54 5.89 12.74
C PRO A 225 18.22 5.61 14.22
N PHE A 226 17.59 6.57 14.90
CA PHE A 226 17.14 6.44 16.28
C PHE A 226 15.90 5.54 16.45
N VAL A 227 15.16 5.26 15.37
CA VAL A 227 13.97 4.39 15.35
C VAL A 227 14.12 3.30 14.30
N TYR A 228 14.48 3.69 13.07
CA TYR A 228 14.54 2.80 11.92
C TYR A 228 15.95 2.28 11.74
N PRO A 229 16.19 0.95 11.65
CA PRO A 229 17.50 0.43 11.24
C PRO A 229 17.82 0.79 9.78
N LYS A 230 16.80 0.79 8.92
CA LYS A 230 16.89 1.11 7.50
C LYS A 230 15.53 1.64 7.01
N VAL A 231 15.57 2.55 6.05
CA VAL A 231 14.35 3.20 5.51
C VAL A 231 14.07 2.83 4.06
N ALA A 232 12.82 2.98 3.61
CA ALA A 232 12.31 2.60 2.30
C ALA A 232 13.13 3.26 1.18
N GLY A 233 13.50 4.53 1.34
CA GLY A 233 14.35 5.27 0.41
C GLY A 233 15.74 4.67 0.20
N GLN A 234 16.30 3.98 1.20
CA GLN A 234 17.54 3.22 1.04
C GLN A 234 17.32 1.98 0.17
N TYR A 235 16.26 1.19 0.43
CA TYR A 235 15.93 0.04 -0.39
C TYR A 235 15.60 0.43 -1.84
N LEU A 236 14.85 1.52 -2.04
CA LEU A 236 14.57 2.07 -3.37
C LEU A 236 15.86 2.50 -4.07
N ALA A 237 16.78 3.19 -3.39
CA ALA A 237 18.05 3.60 -3.97
C ALA A 237 18.97 2.41 -4.31
N GLU A 238 18.99 1.37 -3.48
CA GLU A 238 19.77 0.15 -3.73
C GLU A 238 19.22 -0.63 -4.92
N TYR A 239 17.89 -0.76 -5.03
CA TYR A 239 17.25 -1.53 -6.11
C TYR A 239 17.30 -0.80 -7.46
N TYR A 240 16.93 0.49 -7.49
CA TYR A 240 16.79 1.26 -8.72
C TYR A 240 18.04 2.09 -9.09
N GLY A 241 18.97 2.30 -8.16
CA GLY A 241 20.18 3.10 -8.39
C GLY A 241 19.88 4.50 -8.90
N LYS A 242 20.25 4.75 -10.16
CA LYS A 242 20.02 6.04 -10.85
C LYS A 242 18.57 6.26 -11.30
N GLN A 243 17.76 5.20 -11.37
CA GLN A 243 16.34 5.30 -11.74
C GLN A 243 15.48 5.84 -10.59
N TYR A 244 15.97 5.79 -9.35
CA TYR A 244 15.33 6.45 -8.20
C TYR A 244 15.91 7.84 -7.96
N VAL A 245 15.08 8.87 -8.10
CA VAL A 245 15.41 10.27 -7.78
C VAL A 245 14.71 10.67 -6.51
N SER A 246 15.48 11.05 -5.47
CA SER A 246 14.95 11.53 -4.20
C SER A 246 14.93 13.05 -4.18
N ILE A 247 13.75 13.65 -4.00
CA ILE A 247 13.55 15.10 -3.86
C ILE A 247 13.10 15.38 -2.43
N GLY A 248 13.96 16.01 -1.62
CA GLY A 248 13.63 16.41 -0.25
C GLY A 248 13.15 17.86 -0.17
N THR A 249 12.35 18.16 0.85
CA THR A 249 11.98 19.54 1.19
C THR A 249 12.67 19.97 2.48
N SER A 250 13.21 21.19 2.52
CA SER A 250 13.77 21.79 3.73
C SER A 250 13.02 23.07 4.05
N VAL A 251 13.05 23.46 5.32
CA VAL A 251 12.47 24.71 5.82
C VAL A 251 13.57 25.55 6.47
N TYR A 252 13.29 26.83 6.67
CA TYR A 252 14.09 27.77 7.45
C TYR A 252 13.11 28.60 8.27
N GLU A 253 13.46 28.89 9.53
CA GLU A 253 12.71 29.77 10.43
C GLU A 253 13.42 31.11 10.55
#